data_AF-A0A699RBB2-F1
#
_entry.id   AF-A0A699RBB2-F1
#
_cell.length_a   1.000
_cell.length_b   1.000
_cell.length_c   1.000
_cell.angle_alpha   90.00
_cell.angle_beta   90.00
_cell.angle_gamma   90.00
#
_symmetry.space_group_name_H-M   'P 1'
#
loop_
_entity.id
_entity.type
_entity.pdbx_description
1 polymer ?
#
loop_
_entity_poly.entity_id
_entity_poly.type
_entity_poly.pdbx_seq_one_letter_code
_entity_poly.pdbx_strand_id
1 'polypeptide(L)'
;DPEGDILLLEAFLNDDPSLPPPTQGNYLPQVRKELKICEAKTNKSSIDEPPDLPPHLEYAFLEGDDKFPVIIAKDLSDEDKTALITVLKLHKRAIAWKVSDIKGINSEFCTHKILMEDDFEPTVQHQRRVNPKIHDVIKKE
;
A
#
# COMPACT_ATOMS: atom_id res chain seq x y z
N ASP A 1 -2.68 -5.90 -21.55
CA ASP A 1 -3.93 -5.70 -22.31
C ASP A 1 -4.91 -5.25 -21.27
N PRO A 2 -5.46 -4.03 -21.36
CA PRO A 2 -6.05 -3.35 -20.21
C PRO A 2 -7.16 -4.18 -19.55
N GLU A 3 -7.98 -4.91 -20.31
CA GLU A 3 -8.99 -5.81 -19.77
C GLU A 3 -8.40 -6.96 -18.96
N GLY A 4 -7.33 -7.59 -19.46
CA GLY A 4 -6.63 -8.66 -18.74
C GLY A 4 -5.99 -8.17 -17.44
N ASP A 5 -5.47 -6.94 -17.45
CA ASP A 5 -4.83 -6.31 -16.30
C ASP A 5 -5.87 -5.91 -15.23
N ILE A 6 -7.05 -5.45 -15.64
CA ILE A 6 -8.18 -5.15 -14.74
C ILE A 6 -8.72 -6.43 -14.09
N LEU A 7 -8.89 -7.52 -14.86
CA LEU A 7 -9.32 -8.81 -14.31
C LEU A 7 -8.31 -9.37 -13.30
N LEU A 8 -7.02 -9.21 -13.57
CA LEU A 8 -5.97 -9.61 -12.64
C LEU A 8 -6.04 -8.80 -11.35
N LEU A 9 -6.23 -7.47 -11.45
CA LEU A 9 -6.42 -6.60 -10.29
C LEU A 9 -7.66 -6.99 -9.48
N GLU A 10 -8.78 -7.27 -10.14
CA GLU A 10 -9.99 -7.76 -9.49
C GLU A 10 -9.73 -9.06 -8.72
N ALA A 11 -9.03 -10.03 -9.32
CA ALA A 11 -8.65 -11.26 -8.63
C ALA A 11 -7.80 -10.99 -7.38
N PHE A 12 -6.80 -10.11 -7.47
CA PHE A 12 -5.98 -9.71 -6.32
C PHE A 12 -6.78 -9.03 -5.21
N LEU A 13 -7.76 -8.20 -5.55
CA LEU A 13 -8.58 -7.48 -4.57
C LEU A 13 -9.65 -8.38 -3.92
N ASN A 14 -9.95 -9.53 -4.53
CA ASN A 14 -10.83 -10.56 -3.99
C ASN A 14 -10.10 -11.58 -3.10
N ASP A 15 -8.76 -11.63 -3.13
CA ASP A 15 -7.99 -12.53 -2.26
C ASP A 15 -8.21 -12.19 -0.78
N ASP A 16 -8.53 -13.21 0.01
CA ASP A 16 -8.75 -13.05 1.45
C ASP A 16 -7.39 -12.87 2.17
N PRO A 17 -7.14 -11.70 2.80
CA PRO A 17 -5.90 -11.46 3.54
C PRO A 17 -5.74 -12.36 4.78
N SER A 18 -6.78 -13.11 5.16
CA SER A 18 -6.73 -14.10 6.23
C SER A 18 -6.10 -15.44 5.80
N LEU A 19 -5.97 -15.68 4.49
CA LEU A 19 -5.32 -16.88 3.99
C LEU A 19 -3.80 -16.77 4.22
N PRO A 20 -3.15 -17.83 4.73
CA PRO A 20 -1.70 -17.82 4.86
C PRO A 20 -1.09 -17.57 3.49
N PRO A 21 -0.06 -16.70 3.38
CA PRO A 21 0.57 -16.43 2.10
C PRO A 21 1.00 -17.77 1.48
N PRO A 22 0.61 -18.05 0.22
CA PRO A 22 0.92 -19.33 -0.39
C PRO A 22 2.43 -19.56 -0.34
N THR A 23 2.85 -20.66 0.28
CA THR A 23 4.25 -21.07 0.35
C THR A 23 4.72 -21.54 -1.02
N GLN A 24 4.87 -20.63 -1.98
CA GLN A 24 5.66 -20.88 -3.19
C GLN A 24 5.92 -19.57 -3.93
N GLY A 25 7.20 -19.20 -3.98
CA GLY A 25 7.73 -17.94 -4.49
C GLY A 25 7.65 -17.74 -6.01
N ASN A 26 6.54 -18.09 -6.66
CA ASN A 26 6.42 -18.05 -8.13
C ASN A 26 5.37 -17.06 -8.68
N TYR A 27 4.55 -16.41 -7.85
CA TYR A 27 3.50 -15.49 -8.33
C TYR A 27 3.96 -14.02 -8.48
N LEU A 28 5.07 -13.64 -7.85
CA LEU A 28 5.51 -12.24 -7.75
C LEU A 28 6.61 -11.75 -8.73
N PRO A 29 7.28 -12.54 -9.58
CA PRO A 29 8.32 -11.98 -10.46
C PRO A 29 7.75 -11.05 -11.55
N GLN A 30 6.52 -11.30 -12.00
CA GLN A 30 5.93 -10.61 -13.17
C GLN A 30 5.35 -9.24 -12.79
N VAL A 31 4.55 -9.18 -11.71
CA VAL A 31 3.90 -7.94 -11.23
C VAL A 31 4.93 -6.90 -10.77
N ARG A 32 6.07 -7.34 -10.21
CA ARG A 32 7.16 -6.45 -9.77
C ARG A 32 7.90 -5.74 -10.90
N LYS A 33 7.82 -6.22 -12.16
CA LYS A 33 8.47 -5.56 -13.30
C LYS A 33 7.68 -4.38 -13.85
N GLU A 34 6.36 -4.35 -13.66
CA GLU A 34 5.47 -3.33 -14.24
C GLU A 34 4.98 -2.31 -13.22
N LEU A 35 4.92 -2.66 -11.93
CA LEU A 35 4.77 -1.69 -10.84
C LEU A 35 6.09 -0.93 -10.63
N LYS A 36 6.45 -0.04 -11.56
CA LYS A 36 7.32 1.10 -11.23
C LYS A 36 6.53 1.96 -10.26
N ILE A 37 6.71 1.71 -8.98
CA ILE A 37 6.32 2.64 -7.92
C ILE A 37 6.99 3.97 -8.28
N CYS A 38 6.19 4.94 -8.74
CA CYS A 38 6.66 6.30 -8.86
C CYS A 38 7.02 6.74 -7.45
N GLU A 39 8.32 6.73 -7.13
CA GLU A 39 8.84 7.39 -5.93
C GLU A 39 8.41 8.84 -6.01
N ALA A 40 7.33 9.18 -5.28
CA ALA A 40 6.90 10.55 -5.14
C ALA A 40 8.03 11.27 -4.41
N LYS A 41 8.85 12.00 -5.16
CA LYS A 41 9.89 12.86 -4.59
C LYS A 41 9.18 13.86 -3.69
N THR A 42 9.24 13.63 -2.38
CA THR A 42 8.72 14.54 -1.36
C THR A 42 9.59 15.79 -1.34
N ASN A 43 9.36 16.67 -2.29
CA ASN A 43 9.72 18.06 -2.14
C ASN A 43 8.68 18.64 -1.18
N LYS A 44 9.13 19.23 -0.07
CA LYS A 44 8.31 20.07 0.80
C LYS A 44 7.58 21.10 -0.07
N SER A 45 6.32 20.87 -0.41
CA SER A 45 5.44 21.89 -0.95
C SER A 45 4.13 21.89 -0.17
N SER A 46 3.61 23.10 -0.02
CA SER A 46 2.39 23.52 0.66
C SER A 46 1.25 22.50 0.61
N ILE A 47 0.59 22.28 1.75
CA ILE A 47 -0.44 21.28 2.04
C ILE A 47 -1.78 21.52 1.30
N ASP A 48 -1.90 22.53 0.44
CA ASP A 48 -3.20 22.99 -0.07
C ASP A 48 -3.48 22.69 -1.55
N GLU A 49 -2.48 22.25 -2.33
CA GLU A 49 -2.67 21.99 -3.76
C GLU A 49 -2.15 20.60 -4.15
N PRO A 50 -2.96 19.75 -4.83
CA PRO A 50 -2.53 18.42 -5.23
C PRO A 50 -1.32 18.53 -6.19
N PRO A 51 -0.31 17.68 -6.02
CA PRO A 51 0.90 17.74 -6.83
C PRO A 51 0.59 17.53 -8.32
N ASP A 52 1.21 18.33 -9.18
CA ASP A 52 1.09 18.19 -10.63
C ASP A 52 1.43 16.77 -11.10
N LEU A 53 0.49 16.13 -11.81
CA LEU A 53 0.68 14.78 -12.34
C LEU A 53 1.49 14.79 -13.65
N PRO A 54 2.28 13.74 -13.91
CA PRO A 54 2.83 13.49 -15.23
C PRO A 54 1.74 13.45 -16.32
N PRO A 55 2.04 13.84 -17.58
CA PRO A 55 1.03 14.02 -18.64
C PRO A 55 0.31 12.72 -19.06
N HIS A 56 0.85 11.56 -18.71
CA HIS A 56 0.26 10.25 -18.98
C HIS A 56 -0.64 9.74 -17.85
N LEU A 57 -0.77 10.48 -16.75
CA LEU A 57 -1.60 10.14 -15.61
C LEU A 57 -2.70 11.19 -15.41
N GLU A 58 -3.83 10.77 -14.86
CA GLU A 58 -4.93 11.64 -14.48
C GLU A 58 -5.59 11.20 -13.18
N TYR A 59 -6.29 12.13 -12.53
CA TYR A 59 -7.07 11.83 -11.33
C TYR A 59 -8.46 11.30 -11.71
N ALA A 60 -8.86 10.25 -11.01
CA ALA A 60 -10.24 9.76 -10.95
C ALA A 60 -10.70 9.71 -9.50
N PHE A 61 -11.99 9.87 -9.27
CA PHE A 61 -12.57 9.90 -7.92
C PHE A 61 -13.50 8.71 -7.71
N LEU A 62 -13.31 7.99 -6.60
CA LEU A 62 -14.15 6.84 -6.26
C LEU A 62 -15.45 7.25 -5.56
N GLU A 63 -15.56 8.48 -5.06
CA GLU A 63 -16.77 8.98 -4.41
C GLU A 63 -16.89 10.50 -4.48
N GLY A 64 -17.99 11.00 -5.07
CA GLY A 64 -18.12 12.43 -5.33
C GLY A 64 -17.01 12.97 -6.24
N ASP A 65 -16.93 14.29 -6.34
CA ASP A 65 -15.96 14.97 -7.21
C ASP A 65 -14.65 15.33 -6.49
N ASP A 66 -14.56 15.06 -5.18
CA ASP A 66 -13.49 15.54 -4.31
C ASP A 66 -12.93 14.50 -3.33
N LYS A 67 -13.54 13.31 -3.22
CA LYS A 67 -13.13 12.30 -2.22
C LYS A 67 -12.56 11.05 -2.87
N PHE A 68 -11.61 10.46 -2.14
CA PHE A 68 -10.92 9.23 -2.53
C PHE A 68 -10.31 9.32 -3.94
N PRO A 69 -9.37 10.26 -4.15
CA PRO A 69 -8.67 10.36 -5.42
C PRO A 69 -7.85 9.09 -5.67
N VAL A 70 -7.85 8.64 -6.92
CA VAL A 70 -7.00 7.58 -7.45
C VAL A 70 -6.32 8.14 -8.70
N ILE A 71 -5.07 7.78 -8.91
CA ILE A 71 -4.32 8.16 -10.11
C ILE A 71 -4.39 7.00 -11.09
N ILE A 72 -4.92 7.25 -12.29
CA ILE A 72 -5.06 6.28 -13.37
C ILE A 72 -4.29 6.73 -14.60
N ALA A 73 -4.07 5.81 -15.54
CA ALA A 73 -3.43 6.14 -16.80
C ALA A 73 -4.42 6.87 -17.72
N LYS A 74 -3.98 7.97 -18.33
CA LYS A 74 -4.81 8.86 -19.14
C LYS A 74 -5.21 8.25 -20.48
N ASP A 75 -4.36 7.38 -21.00
CA ASP A 75 -4.45 6.69 -22.29
C ASP A 75 -5.38 5.46 -22.29
N LEU A 76 -6.00 5.14 -21.16
CA LEU A 76 -7.06 4.12 -21.10
C LEU A 76 -8.28 4.54 -21.94
N SER A 77 -8.97 3.55 -22.52
CA SER A 77 -10.27 3.79 -23.16
C SER A 77 -11.32 4.21 -22.11
N ASP A 78 -12.38 4.90 -22.54
CA ASP A 78 -13.44 5.29 -21.61
C ASP A 78 -14.12 4.04 -21.00
N GLU A 79 -14.24 2.96 -21.77
CA GLU A 79 -14.71 1.65 -21.31
C GLU A 79 -13.80 1.08 -20.21
N ASP A 80 -12.48 1.05 -20.42
CA ASP A 80 -11.52 0.54 -19.43
C ASP A 80 -11.50 1.39 -18.16
N LYS A 81 -11.58 2.71 -18.29
CA LYS A 81 -11.64 3.63 -17.14
C LYS A 81 -12.87 3.34 -16.29
N THR A 82 -14.03 3.18 -16.92
CA THR A 82 -15.26 2.89 -16.19
C THR A 82 -15.23 1.51 -15.52
N ALA A 83 -14.69 0.50 -16.20
CA ALA A 83 -14.50 -0.83 -15.63
C ALA A 83 -13.56 -0.79 -14.41
N LEU A 84 -12.38 -0.17 -14.56
CA LEU A 84 -11.39 -0.02 -13.49
C LEU A 84 -11.97 0.72 -12.27
N ILE A 85 -12.62 1.87 -12.50
CA ILE A 85 -13.25 2.65 -11.42
C ILE A 85 -14.34 1.84 -10.73
N THR A 86 -15.09 1.00 -11.46
CA THR A 86 -16.14 0.15 -10.88
C THR A 86 -15.55 -0.92 -9.96
N VAL A 87 -14.49 -1.61 -10.38
CA VAL A 87 -13.77 -2.58 -9.55
C VAL A 87 -13.20 -1.91 -8.30
N LEU A 88 -12.54 -0.76 -8.44
CA LEU A 88 -11.98 -0.02 -7.31
C LEU A 88 -13.07 0.47 -6.33
N LYS A 89 -14.24 0.88 -6.84
CA LYS A 89 -15.39 1.25 -6.00
C LYS A 89 -15.94 0.07 -5.21
N LEU A 90 -15.96 -1.14 -5.79
CA LEU A 90 -16.39 -2.36 -5.11
C LEU A 90 -15.40 -2.74 -3.98
N HIS A 91 -14.11 -2.52 -4.21
CA HIS A 91 -13.01 -2.92 -3.32
C HIS A 91 -12.40 -1.76 -2.50
N LYS A 92 -13.15 -0.68 -2.23
CA LYS A 92 -12.64 0.47 -1.46
C LYS A 92 -11.94 0.12 -0.15
N ARG A 93 -12.39 -0.94 0.54
CA ARG A 93 -11.83 -1.39 1.82
C ARG A 93 -10.38 -1.89 1.72
N ALA A 94 -9.91 -2.25 0.54
CA ALA A 94 -8.55 -2.70 0.29
C ALA A 94 -7.58 -1.52 0.09
N ILE A 95 -8.09 -0.31 -0.13
CA ILE A 95 -7.29 0.88 -0.41
C ILE A 95 -7.23 1.72 0.87
N ALA A 96 -6.03 2.13 1.27
CA ALA A 96 -5.83 3.02 2.40
C ALA A 96 -5.49 4.42 1.92
N TRP A 97 -6.30 5.42 2.30
CA TRP A 97 -6.04 6.83 2.01
C TRP A 97 -5.33 7.53 3.17
N LYS A 98 -5.52 7.03 4.39
CA LYS A 98 -4.80 7.45 5.59
C LYS A 98 -4.08 6.26 6.20
N VAL A 99 -3.04 6.54 6.98
CA VAL A 99 -2.30 5.51 7.75
C VAL A 99 -3.25 4.72 8.66
N SER A 100 -4.29 5.36 9.19
CA SER A 100 -5.34 4.72 10.00
C SER A 100 -6.18 3.68 9.24
N ASP A 101 -6.23 3.78 7.91
CA ASP A 101 -7.05 2.89 7.08
C ASP A 101 -6.30 1.61 6.71
N ILE A 102 -4.97 1.59 6.90
CA ILE A 102 -4.13 0.41 6.67
C ILE A 102 -4.49 -0.63 7.74
N LYS A 103 -5.24 -1.66 7.33
CA LYS A 103 -5.53 -2.79 8.20
C LYS A 103 -4.23 -3.55 8.45
N GLY A 104 -3.76 -3.50 9.70
CA GLY A 104 -2.61 -4.29 10.12
C GLY A 104 -2.87 -5.79 9.92
N ILE A 105 -1.79 -6.57 9.85
CA ILE A 105 -1.89 -8.03 9.90
C ILE A 105 -2.50 -8.40 11.26
N ASN A 106 -3.59 -9.17 11.25
CA ASN A 106 -4.18 -9.63 12.52
C ASN A 106 -3.14 -10.48 13.26
N SER A 107 -2.83 -10.10 14.49
CA SER A 107 -1.86 -10.80 15.34
C SER A 107 -2.24 -12.26 15.58
N GLU A 108 -3.53 -12.61 15.54
CA GLU A 108 -4.00 -13.99 15.63
C GLU A 108 -3.45 -14.88 14.50
N PHE A 109 -3.28 -14.33 13.30
CA PHE A 109 -2.80 -15.07 12.12
C PHE A 109 -1.28 -15.10 12.02
N CYS A 110 -0.60 -14.09 12.56
CA CYS A 110 0.85 -13.93 12.47
C CYS A 110 1.50 -13.82 13.85
N THR A 111 1.18 -14.75 14.76
CA THR A 111 1.97 -14.93 15.98
C THR A 111 3.21 -15.74 15.66
N HIS A 112 4.32 -15.05 15.42
CA HIS A 112 5.62 -15.71 15.37
C HIS A 112 6.02 -16.10 16.80
N LYS A 113 6.12 -17.41 17.07
CA LYS A 113 6.71 -17.91 18.30
C LYS A 113 8.23 -17.95 18.12
N ILE A 114 8.92 -17.05 18.80
CA ILE A 114 10.37 -17.13 18.95
C ILE A 114 10.63 -18.20 20.01
N LEU A 115 11.19 -19.35 19.60
CA LEU A 115 11.60 -20.40 20.53
C LEU A 115 12.86 -19.96 21.25
N MET A 116 12.88 -20.10 22.58
CA MET A 116 14.04 -19.87 23.44
C MET A 116 14.45 -21.20 24.07
N GLU A 117 15.69 -21.29 24.56
CA GLU A 117 16.16 -22.44 25.35
C GLU A 117 15.43 -22.47 26.71
N ASP A 118 15.22 -23.66 27.27
CA ASP A 118 14.41 -23.87 28.49
C ASP A 118 15.01 -23.19 29.75
N ASP A 119 16.31 -22.96 29.75
CA ASP A 119 17.08 -22.30 30.80
C ASP A 119 17.39 -20.83 30.51
N PHE A 120 16.79 -20.24 29.46
CA PHE A 120 17.01 -18.85 29.10
C PHE A 120 16.35 -17.87 30.09
N GLU A 121 17.15 -16.98 30.67
CA GLU A 121 16.67 -15.88 31.52
C GLU A 121 16.56 -14.55 30.75
N PRO A 122 15.46 -13.79 30.87
CA PRO A 122 15.32 -12.50 30.20
C PRO A 122 16.30 -11.47 30.76
N THR A 123 17.15 -10.91 29.89
CA THR A 123 18.10 -9.86 30.28
C THR A 123 17.64 -8.48 29.84
N VAL A 124 17.74 -7.47 30.71
CA VAL A 124 17.50 -6.07 30.38
C VAL A 124 18.82 -5.37 30.11
N GLN A 125 19.00 -4.82 28.90
CA GLN A 125 20.15 -3.98 28.57
C GLN A 125 19.83 -2.49 28.79
N HIS A 126 20.83 -1.74 29.26
CA HIS A 126 20.71 -0.29 29.43
C HIS A 126 20.51 0.39 28.06
N GLN A 127 19.49 1.23 27.96
CA GLN A 127 19.23 2.00 26.75
C GLN A 127 20.41 2.93 26.45
N ARG A 128 20.97 2.82 25.24
CA ARG A 128 22.06 3.70 24.79
C ARG A 128 21.52 5.12 24.56
N ARG A 129 22.33 6.14 24.90
CA ARG A 129 21.98 7.54 24.59
C ARG A 129 21.92 7.72 23.07
N VAL A 130 20.78 8.18 22.57
CA VAL A 130 20.60 8.54 21.16
C VAL A 130 21.16 9.95 20.93
N ASN A 131 21.70 10.20 19.74
CA ASN A 131 22.17 11.53 19.35
C ASN A 131 20.98 12.52 19.35
N PRO A 132 21.06 13.66 20.07
CA PRO A 132 19.98 14.64 20.12
C PRO A 132 19.49 15.11 18.74
N LYS A 133 20.36 15.15 17.72
CA LYS A 133 19.98 15.55 16.36
C LYS A 133 18.99 14.60 15.67
N ILE A 134 19.01 13.31 16.04
CA ILE A 134 18.16 12.27 15.45
C ILE A 134 16.91 12.05 16.30
N HIS A 135 16.92 12.47 17.56
CA HIS A 135 15.82 12.29 18.49
C HIS A 135 14.51 12.94 18.00
N ASP A 136 14.60 14.14 17.42
CA ASP A 136 13.42 14.84 16.90
C ASP A 136 12.88 14.25 15.59
N VAL A 137 13.70 13.45 14.89
CA VAL A 137 13.27 12.67 13.73
C VAL A 137 12.52 11.43 14.20
N ILE A 138 13.10 10.69 15.15
CA ILE A 138 12.48 9.46 15.72
C ILE A 138 11.13 9.75 16.38
N LYS A 139 10.97 10.89 17.05
CA LYS A 139 9.70 11.25 17.70
C LYS A 139 8.55 11.58 16.73
N LYS A 140 8.87 11.85 15.47
CA LYS A 140 7.88 12.21 14.45
C LYS A 140 7.42 11.02 13.62
N GLU A 141 8.20 9.94 13.66
CA GLU A 141 7.83 8.62 13.13
C GLU A 141 6.84 7.94 14.09
#